data_AF-A0AAV6N4A7-F1
#
_entry.id   AF-A0AAV6N4A7-F1
#
_cell.length_a   1.000
_cell.length_b   1.000
_cell.length_c   1.000
_cell.angle_alpha   90.00
_cell.angle_beta   90.00
_cell.angle_gamma   90.00
#
_symmetry.space_group_name_H-M   'P 1'
#
loop_
_entity.id
_entity.type
_entity.pdbx_description
1 polymer ?
#
loop_
_entity_poly.entity_id
_entity_poly.type
_entity_poly.pdbx_seq_one_letter_code
_entity_poly.pdbx_strand_id
1 'polypeptide(L)'
;MVAQGLDISPLKEMASEITSRQFNCVRLTWSVNMFTRYTYETIGDVLDGLDIADVKSGVEKHNPKILKMTVTKVFQTVINCLGSKGIMVILDNHISQSRWCCSLDNGNGFFGDRNFNPNEWLQGLSFVAVQFTCNPYMSFMHF
;
A
#
# COMPACT_ATOMS: atom_id res chain seq x y z
N MET A 1 -0.84 2.88 -5.29
CA MET A 1 -0.30 1.51 -5.15
C MET A 1 -1.04 0.86 -3.99
N VAL A 2 -1.45 -0.40 -4.10
CA VAL A 2 -1.97 -1.19 -2.97
C VAL A 2 -1.20 -2.50 -2.91
N ALA A 3 -1.33 -3.27 -1.84
CA ALA A 3 -0.68 -4.57 -1.74
C ALA A 3 -1.02 -5.43 -2.97
N GLN A 4 0.00 -5.92 -3.66
CA GLN A 4 -0.19 -6.83 -4.81
C GLN A 4 -0.70 -8.20 -4.32
N GLY A 5 -1.33 -8.95 -5.22
CA GLY A 5 -1.88 -10.28 -4.91
C GLY A 5 -3.32 -10.26 -4.37
N LEU A 6 -3.90 -9.07 -4.12
CA LEU A 6 -5.33 -8.92 -3.79
C LEU A 6 -6.25 -9.40 -4.93
N ASP A 7 -5.72 -9.52 -6.14
CA ASP A 7 -6.36 -10.08 -7.33
C ASP A 7 -6.20 -11.61 -7.45
N ILE A 8 -5.30 -12.21 -6.67
CA ILE A 8 -4.93 -13.63 -6.76
C ILE A 8 -5.50 -14.46 -5.60
N SER A 9 -5.51 -13.90 -4.39
CA SER A 9 -5.93 -14.64 -3.18
C SER A 9 -6.66 -13.73 -2.18
N PRO A 10 -7.60 -14.28 -1.38
CA PRO A 10 -8.18 -13.56 -0.26
C PRO A 10 -7.11 -13.06 0.72
N LEU A 11 -7.25 -11.81 1.17
CA LEU A 11 -6.28 -11.18 2.08
C LEU A 11 -6.00 -12.01 3.36
N LYS A 12 -7.03 -12.68 3.89
CA LYS A 12 -6.90 -13.55 5.08
C LYS A 12 -6.07 -14.80 4.82
N GLU A 13 -6.14 -15.35 3.61
CA GLU A 13 -5.37 -16.53 3.22
C GLU A 13 -3.89 -16.16 3.07
N MET A 14 -3.59 -15.06 2.38
CA MET A 14 -2.22 -14.52 2.29
C MET A 14 -1.62 -14.26 3.68
N ALA A 15 -2.37 -13.60 4.57
CA ALA A 15 -1.90 -13.37 5.94
C ALA A 15 -1.66 -14.68 6.71
N SER A 16 -2.49 -15.71 6.48
CA SER A 16 -2.33 -17.02 7.12
C SER A 16 -1.12 -17.78 6.55
N GLU A 17 -0.85 -17.66 5.25
CA GLU A 17 0.32 -18.25 4.61
C GLU A 17 1.63 -17.65 5.14
N ILE A 18 1.68 -16.35 5.38
CA ILE A 18 2.85 -15.69 5.99
C ILE A 18 3.13 -16.32 7.36
N THR A 19 2.09 -16.48 8.20
CA THR A 19 2.25 -17.09 9.53
C THR A 19 2.60 -18.58 9.48
N SER A 20 2.07 -19.35 8.52
CA SER A 20 2.38 -20.78 8.41
C SER A 20 3.84 -21.05 8.03
N ARG A 21 4.46 -20.09 7.35
CA ARG A 21 5.89 -20.06 7.03
C ARG A 21 6.75 -19.47 8.15
N GLN A 22 6.18 -19.22 9.34
CA GLN A 22 6.86 -18.71 10.53
C GLN A 22 7.40 -17.28 10.41
N PHE A 23 6.95 -16.51 9.41
CA PHE A 23 7.24 -15.08 9.35
C PHE A 23 6.35 -14.31 10.33
N ASN A 24 6.92 -13.31 10.98
CA ASN A 24 6.24 -12.47 11.98
C ASN A 24 6.30 -10.96 11.65
N CYS A 25 6.88 -10.58 10.51
CA CYS A 25 7.01 -9.19 10.10
C CYS A 25 6.91 -9.03 8.58
N VAL A 26 6.25 -7.96 8.14
CA VAL A 26 6.12 -7.58 6.73
C VAL A 26 6.55 -6.13 6.57
N ARG A 27 7.47 -5.89 5.63
CA ARG A 27 7.77 -4.55 5.10
C ARG A 27 6.75 -4.20 4.02
N LEU A 28 5.85 -3.29 4.33
CA LEU A 28 4.77 -2.86 3.43
C LEU A 28 5.12 -1.52 2.80
N THR A 29 5.42 -1.56 1.50
CA THR A 29 5.83 -0.40 0.71
C THR A 29 4.65 0.49 0.34
N TRP A 30 4.86 1.80 0.33
CA TRP A 30 3.89 2.79 -0.12
C TRP A 30 4.55 3.94 -0.88
N SER A 31 3.79 4.63 -1.73
CA SER A 31 4.28 5.80 -2.48
C SER A 31 3.68 7.10 -1.95
N VAL A 32 4.40 8.22 -2.00
CA VAL A 32 3.92 9.53 -1.53
C VAL A 32 2.53 9.88 -2.11
N ASN A 33 2.37 9.75 -3.42
CA ASN A 33 1.13 10.10 -4.11
C ASN A 33 -0.10 9.33 -3.62
N MET A 34 0.06 8.16 -3.00
CA MET A 34 -1.08 7.41 -2.44
C MET A 34 -1.82 8.22 -1.38
N PHE A 35 -1.07 8.96 -0.56
CA PHE A 35 -1.59 9.67 0.60
C PHE A 35 -1.71 11.18 0.38
N THR A 36 -1.12 11.70 -0.69
CA THR A 36 -1.24 13.13 -1.04
C THR A 36 -2.20 13.40 -2.19
N ARG A 37 -2.42 12.43 -3.10
CA ARG A 37 -3.21 12.65 -4.33
C ARG A 37 -4.37 11.68 -4.50
N TYR A 38 -4.24 10.43 -4.05
CA TYR A 38 -5.23 9.37 -4.30
C TYR A 38 -5.95 8.89 -3.03
N THR A 39 -5.80 9.59 -1.92
CA THR A 39 -6.21 9.19 -0.56
C THR A 39 -7.66 8.73 -0.46
N TYR A 40 -8.54 9.41 -1.21
CA TYR A 40 -9.99 9.24 -1.15
C TYR A 40 -10.58 8.57 -2.40
N GLU A 41 -9.75 8.28 -3.41
CA GLU A 41 -10.18 7.56 -4.60
C GLU A 41 -10.51 6.11 -4.25
N THR A 42 -11.57 5.57 -4.85
CA THR A 42 -11.91 4.16 -4.67
C THR A 42 -11.02 3.28 -5.53
N ILE A 43 -10.72 2.06 -5.07
CA ILE A 43 -9.92 1.14 -5.87
C ILE A 43 -10.63 0.75 -7.17
N GLY A 44 -11.95 0.65 -7.18
CA GLY A 44 -12.73 0.42 -8.40
C GLY A 44 -12.44 1.49 -9.46
N ASP A 45 -12.58 2.76 -9.08
CA ASP A 45 -12.36 3.90 -10.00
C ASP A 45 -10.90 3.99 -10.45
N VAL A 46 -9.95 3.77 -9.53
CA VAL A 46 -8.52 3.75 -9.86
C VAL A 46 -8.20 2.65 -10.85
N LEU A 47 -8.75 1.44 -10.68
CA LEU A 47 -8.51 0.32 -11.59
C LEU A 47 -9.21 0.50 -12.94
N ASP A 48 -10.38 1.13 -12.98
CA ASP A 48 -11.08 1.46 -14.24
C ASP A 48 -10.34 2.51 -15.07
N GLY A 49 -9.61 3.41 -14.42
CA GLY A 49 -8.72 4.36 -15.09
C GLY A 49 -7.43 3.75 -15.63
N LEU A 50 -7.20 2.45 -15.45
CA LEU A 50 -6.00 1.72 -15.85
C LEU A 50 -6.35 0.59 -16.83
N ASP A 51 -5.46 0.30 -17.78
CA ASP A 51 -5.62 -0.76 -18.78
C ASP A 51 -5.30 -2.15 -18.18
N ILE A 52 -5.99 -2.53 -17.09
CA ILE A 52 -5.75 -3.76 -16.29
C ILE A 52 -7.05 -4.42 -15.82
N ALA A 53 -8.00 -4.61 -16.74
CA ALA A 53 -9.31 -5.20 -16.43
C ALA A 53 -9.24 -6.58 -15.75
N ASP A 54 -8.22 -7.39 -16.07
CA ASP A 54 -7.99 -8.70 -15.46
C ASP A 54 -7.69 -8.58 -13.96
N VAL A 55 -6.92 -7.57 -13.55
CA VAL A 55 -6.60 -7.31 -12.14
C VAL A 55 -7.88 -6.94 -11.39
N LYS A 56 -8.71 -6.05 -11.97
CA LYS A 56 -10.00 -5.67 -11.36
C LYS A 56 -10.91 -6.89 -11.19
N SER A 57 -10.98 -7.76 -12.21
CA SER A 57 -11.75 -9.00 -12.16
C SER A 57 -11.25 -9.97 -11.09
N GLY A 58 -9.93 -10.08 -10.92
CA GLY A 58 -9.31 -10.85 -9.84
C GLY A 58 -9.67 -10.30 -8.45
N VAL A 59 -9.60 -8.97 -8.28
CA VAL A 59 -9.99 -8.32 -7.01
C VAL A 59 -11.47 -8.53 -6.73
N GLU A 60 -12.35 -8.41 -7.72
CA GLU A 60 -13.79 -8.72 -7.59
C GLU A 60 -13.99 -10.17 -7.13
N LYS A 61 -13.25 -11.12 -7.71
CA LYS A 61 -13.37 -12.54 -7.39
C LYS A 61 -12.90 -12.88 -5.98
N HIS A 62 -11.75 -12.35 -5.54
CA HIS A 62 -11.11 -12.77 -4.30
C HIS A 62 -11.37 -11.83 -3.11
N ASN A 63 -11.57 -10.54 -3.37
CA ASN A 63 -11.72 -9.51 -2.36
C ASN A 63 -12.73 -8.41 -2.78
N PRO A 64 -14.00 -8.74 -3.11
CA PRO A 64 -14.95 -7.81 -3.77
C PRO A 64 -15.20 -6.51 -3.01
N LYS A 65 -15.12 -6.56 -1.67
CA LYS A 65 -15.32 -5.36 -0.83
C LYS A 65 -14.23 -4.30 -1.05
N ILE A 66 -13.05 -4.67 -1.52
CA ILE A 66 -11.90 -3.77 -1.73
C ILE A 66 -12.20 -2.74 -2.82
N LEU A 67 -12.94 -3.11 -3.86
CA LEU A 67 -13.25 -2.20 -4.98
C LEU A 67 -14.03 -0.96 -4.53
N LYS A 68 -14.83 -1.08 -3.47
CA LYS A 68 -15.62 0.02 -2.92
C LYS A 68 -14.89 0.82 -1.83
N MET A 69 -13.68 0.42 -1.47
CA MET A 69 -12.88 1.08 -0.44
C MET A 69 -11.93 2.11 -1.06
N THR A 70 -11.65 3.17 -0.32
CA THR A 70 -10.62 4.14 -0.71
C THR A 70 -9.22 3.53 -0.60
N VAL A 71 -8.24 4.08 -1.33
CA VAL A 71 -6.83 3.67 -1.26
C VAL A 71 -6.35 3.56 0.20
N THR A 72 -6.63 4.60 1.00
CA THR A 72 -6.26 4.65 2.42
C THR A 72 -6.93 3.53 3.21
N LYS A 73 -8.23 3.28 2.95
CA LYS A 73 -8.98 2.26 3.69
C LYS A 73 -8.52 0.85 3.36
N VAL A 74 -8.15 0.59 2.11
CA VAL A 74 -7.56 -0.69 1.70
C VAL A 74 -6.23 -0.91 2.39
N PHE A 75 -5.36 0.09 2.40
CA PHE A 75 -4.06 0.01 3.09
C PHE A 75 -4.23 -0.29 4.59
N GLN A 76 -5.16 0.40 5.26
CA GLN A 76 -5.50 0.13 6.65
C GLN A 76 -6.06 -1.29 6.85
N THR A 77 -6.89 -1.77 5.92
CA THR A 77 -7.46 -3.13 5.97
C THR A 77 -6.38 -4.20 5.86
N VAL A 78 -5.38 -3.99 5.00
CA VAL A 78 -4.21 -4.88 4.89
C VAL A 78 -3.43 -4.92 6.20
N ILE A 79 -3.07 -3.77 6.77
CA ILE A 79 -2.34 -3.69 8.04
C ILE A 79 -3.10 -4.39 9.16
N ASN A 80 -4.40 -4.12 9.29
CA ASN A 80 -5.23 -4.73 10.33
C ASN A 80 -5.36 -6.24 10.15
N CYS A 81 -5.43 -6.74 8.91
CA CYS A 81 -5.49 -8.17 8.66
C CYS A 81 -4.18 -8.86 9.05
N LEU A 82 -3.03 -8.29 8.66
CA LEU A 82 -1.70 -8.79 9.07
C LEU A 82 -1.56 -8.76 10.60
N GLY A 83 -1.90 -7.63 11.22
CA GLY A 83 -1.87 -7.45 12.67
C GLY A 83 -2.74 -8.43 13.43
N SER A 84 -3.95 -8.73 12.93
CA SER A 84 -4.84 -9.74 13.53
C SER A 84 -4.26 -11.16 13.55
N LYS A 85 -3.20 -11.40 12.78
CA LYS A 85 -2.44 -12.65 12.73
C LYS A 85 -1.12 -12.59 13.51
N GLY A 86 -0.89 -11.51 14.27
CA GLY A 86 0.34 -11.30 15.03
C GLY A 86 1.54 -10.90 14.16
N ILE A 87 1.30 -10.44 12.92
CA ILE A 87 2.36 -9.98 12.03
C ILE A 87 2.59 -8.48 12.27
N MET A 88 3.83 -8.12 12.59
CA MET A 88 4.27 -6.73 12.68
C MET A 88 4.39 -6.10 11.29
N VAL A 89 4.00 -4.84 11.16
CA VAL A 89 4.12 -4.13 9.88
C VAL A 89 5.11 -2.98 9.99
N ILE A 90 6.10 -2.98 9.08
CA ILE A 90 7.02 -1.86 8.86
C ILE A 90 6.53 -1.11 7.62
N LEU A 91 6.16 0.17 7.78
CA LEU A 91 5.74 1.01 6.67
C LEU A 91 6.95 1.61 5.99
N ASP A 92 7.10 1.36 4.70
CA ASP A 92 8.27 1.78 3.92
C ASP A 92 7.86 2.78 2.83
N ASN A 93 8.29 4.03 2.96
CA ASN A 93 8.12 4.95 1.84
C ASN A 93 9.10 4.57 0.73
N HIS A 94 8.59 4.03 -0.37
CA HIS A 94 9.43 3.40 -1.37
C HIS A 94 9.74 4.31 -2.57
N ILE A 95 8.76 5.12 -2.98
CA ILE A 95 8.81 5.95 -4.19
C ILE A 95 7.86 7.15 -4.08
N SER A 96 8.01 8.16 -4.93
CA SER A 96 7.06 9.29 -4.98
C SER A 96 5.77 8.93 -5.74
N GLN A 97 5.89 8.52 -7.00
CA GLN A 97 4.76 8.17 -7.86
C GLN A 97 4.42 6.67 -7.77
N SER A 98 3.13 6.33 -7.75
CA SER A 98 2.63 4.95 -7.80
C SER A 98 2.82 4.32 -9.19
N ARG A 99 4.04 3.93 -9.52
CA ARG A 99 4.40 3.24 -10.77
C ARG A 99 5.47 2.19 -10.52
N TRP A 100 5.81 1.41 -11.55
CA TRP A 100 6.92 0.47 -11.47
C TRP A 100 8.22 1.17 -11.06
N CYS A 101 8.88 0.64 -10.04
CA CYS A 101 10.07 1.22 -9.44
C CYS A 101 11.35 0.69 -10.07
N CYS A 102 12.47 1.17 -9.50
CA CYS A 102 13.73 0.44 -9.41
C CYS A 102 14.64 0.46 -10.64
N SER A 103 14.29 1.25 -11.66
CA SER A 103 15.26 1.76 -12.63
C SER A 103 15.84 3.08 -12.12
N LEU A 104 17.16 3.27 -12.30
CA LEU A 104 17.83 4.53 -11.95
C LEU A 104 17.38 5.70 -12.84
N ASP A 105 16.79 5.43 -13.99
CA ASP A 105 16.48 6.44 -15.02
C ASP A 105 14.99 6.81 -15.08
N ASN A 106 14.15 6.18 -14.25
CA ASN A 106 12.71 6.46 -14.26
C ASN A 106 12.36 7.79 -13.58
N GLY A 107 13.29 8.36 -12.83
CA GLY A 107 13.15 9.63 -12.14
C GLY A 107 12.28 9.56 -10.86
N ASN A 108 12.14 8.39 -10.25
CA ASN A 108 11.30 8.14 -9.06
C ASN A 108 12.12 7.82 -7.81
N GLY A 109 13.43 8.11 -7.83
CA GLY A 109 14.32 8.00 -6.68
C GLY A 109 14.09 9.13 -5.67
N PHE A 110 15.02 9.23 -4.72
CA PHE A 110 15.01 10.24 -3.67
C PHE A 110 15.91 11.44 -4.03
N PHE A 111 15.81 12.50 -3.24
CA PHE A 111 16.64 13.73 -3.24
C PHE A 111 17.33 14.11 -4.56
N GLY A 112 16.80 15.14 -5.22
CA GLY A 112 17.35 15.65 -6.48
C GLY A 112 16.74 14.99 -7.72
N ASP A 113 15.92 13.97 -7.54
CA ASP A 113 15.17 13.36 -8.63
C ASP A 113 13.96 14.20 -9.06
N ARG A 114 13.62 14.17 -10.35
CA ARG A 114 12.59 14.96 -11.03
C ARG A 114 11.21 14.83 -10.38
N ASN A 115 10.85 13.65 -9.89
CA ASN A 115 9.53 13.42 -9.30
C ASN A 115 9.52 13.46 -7.78
N PHE A 116 10.66 13.76 -7.14
CA PHE A 116 10.76 13.92 -5.70
C PHE A 116 10.50 15.37 -5.29
N ASN A 117 9.40 15.61 -4.58
CA ASN A 117 9.12 16.90 -3.96
C ASN A 117 9.24 16.77 -2.42
N PRO A 118 10.24 17.40 -1.78
CA PRO A 118 10.45 17.28 -0.33
C PRO A 118 9.24 17.71 0.51
N ASN A 119 8.49 18.73 0.07
CA ASN A 119 7.33 19.22 0.81
C ASN A 119 6.16 18.24 0.72
N GLU A 120 5.90 17.69 -0.46
CA GLU A 120 4.87 16.66 -0.65
C GLU A 120 5.25 15.36 0.07
N TRP A 121 6.54 15.01 0.08
CA TRP A 121 7.07 13.88 0.84
C TRP A 121 6.81 14.05 2.34
N LEU A 122 7.15 15.20 2.94
CA LEU A 122 6.87 15.49 4.36
C LEU A 122 5.38 15.46 4.69
N GLN A 123 4.52 15.92 3.78
CA GLN A 123 3.06 15.81 3.92
C GLN A 123 2.61 14.35 3.93
N GLY A 124 3.13 13.53 3.02
CA GLY A 124 2.87 12.09 2.98
C GLY A 124 3.31 11.40 4.27
N LEU A 125 4.52 11.68 4.76
CA LEU A 125 5.03 11.14 6.02
C LEU A 125 4.14 11.53 7.21
N SER A 126 3.75 12.80 7.28
CA SER A 126 2.91 13.33 8.34
C SER A 126 1.52 12.68 8.32
N PHE A 127 0.94 12.48 7.13
CA PHE A 127 -0.32 11.78 6.97
C PHE A 127 -0.23 10.33 7.49
N VAL A 128 0.78 9.58 7.07
CA VAL A 128 0.99 8.19 7.50
C VAL A 128 1.23 8.11 9.02
N ALA A 129 2.06 9.01 9.56
CA ALA A 129 2.31 9.08 10.98
C ALA A 129 0.99 9.25 11.75
N VAL A 130 0.15 10.23 11.40
CA VAL A 130 -1.13 10.49 12.09
C VAL A 130 -2.13 9.34 11.91
N GLN A 131 -2.24 8.76 10.73
CA GLN A 131 -3.25 7.73 10.44
C GLN A 131 -2.92 6.36 11.03
N PHE A 132 -1.63 6.04 11.23
CA PHE A 132 -1.20 4.69 11.61
C PHE A 132 -0.47 4.60 12.96
N THR A 133 -0.14 5.71 13.64
CA THR A 133 0.50 5.67 14.98
C THR A 133 -0.37 5.02 16.05
N CYS A 134 -1.70 5.14 15.97
CA CYS A 134 -2.61 4.49 16.93
C CYS A 134 -2.88 3.01 16.60
N ASN A 135 -2.23 2.45 15.57
CA ASN A 135 -2.39 1.04 15.21
C ASN A 135 -1.40 0.19 16.01
N PRO A 136 -1.85 -0.71 16.92
CA PRO A 136 -0.95 -1.48 17.78
C PRO A 136 -0.08 -2.48 17.00
N TYR A 137 -0.37 -2.72 15.72
CA TYR A 137 0.36 -3.66 14.86
C TYR A 137 1.42 -2.98 13.99
N MET A 138 1.45 -1.64 13.98
CA MET A 138 2.47 -0.86 13.30
C MET A 138 3.67 -0.71 14.25
N SER A 139 4.83 -1.22 13.83
CA SER A 139 6.03 -1.24 14.67
C SER A 139 6.95 -0.06 14.41
N PHE A 140 7.08 0.38 13.16
CA PHE A 140 8.01 1.44 12.76
C PHE A 140 7.74 1.94 11.33
N MET A 141 8.23 3.14 10.99
CA MET A 141 8.20 3.72 9.64
C MET A 141 9.63 3.96 9.11
N HIS A 142 9.96 3.37 7.96
CA HIS A 142 11.22 3.51 7.24
C HIS A 142 11.04 4.40 6.00
N PHE A 143 12.10 5.12 5.61
CA PHE A 143 12.11 6.06 4.48
C PHE A 143 13.37 5.88 3.65
#